data_AF-A0A8B7ZME1-F1
#
_entry.id   AF-A0A8B7ZME1-F1
#
_cell.length_a   1.000
_cell.length_b   1.000
_cell.length_c   1.000
_cell.angle_alpha   90.00
_cell.angle_beta   90.00
_cell.angle_gamma   90.00
#
_symmetry.space_group_name_H-M   'P 1'
#
loop_
_entity.id
_entity.type
_entity.pdbx_description
1 polymer ?
#
loop_
_entity_poly.entity_id
_entity_poly.type
_entity_poly.pdbx_seq_one_letter_code
_entity_poly.pdbx_strand_id
1 'polypeptide(L)'
;MIHLLALRLAGRALQGNNVKWMETTWFAGQLTEGLSCWGATCKHYHTSVPSYMYQETRNERPTVKTGSERSPPFAKALLGTFIQVQPSLDNVYREDQSLRDYLQRLVPEEILKKITPDLDSFGFRVAHEIDKLGRECEQNPPVVETFDAWGNRTDKLITSYAWKQQKTIVAEEGIIAIPFEQEYGPYRFAAKHSGIIHSA
;
A
#
# COMPACT_ATOMS: atom_id res chain seq x y z
N MET A 1 -0.43 30.51 44.82
CA MET A 1 -0.08 29.81 46.08
C MET A 1 -1.40 29.37 46.72
N ILE A 2 -1.59 28.05 46.91
CA ILE A 2 -2.54 27.43 47.86
C ILE A 2 -4.03 27.52 47.46
N HIS A 3 -4.88 26.48 47.41
CA HIS A 3 -4.83 25.02 47.61
C HIS A 3 -6.18 24.53 46.99
N LEU A 4 -6.25 23.47 46.18
CA LEU A 4 -6.45 22.06 46.59
C LEU A 4 -7.68 21.81 47.48
N LEU A 5 -8.66 21.03 46.98
CA LEU A 5 -9.08 19.71 47.54
C LEU A 5 -10.49 19.27 47.10
N ALA A 6 -10.58 18.09 46.48
CA ALA A 6 -11.51 17.01 46.80
C ALA A 6 -11.16 15.79 45.90
N LEU A 7 -10.25 14.92 46.38
CA LEU A 7 -10.49 13.64 47.09
C LEU A 7 -10.78 12.45 46.13
N ARG A 8 -9.83 11.52 45.94
CA ARG A 8 -9.53 10.29 46.74
C ARG A 8 -10.61 9.21 46.50
N LEU A 9 -10.34 8.07 45.86
CA LEU A 9 -9.71 6.82 46.32
C LEU A 9 -9.95 5.81 45.16
N ALA A 10 -9.22 4.73 44.86
CA ALA A 10 -8.25 3.91 45.58
C ALA A 10 -7.36 3.20 44.55
N GLY A 11 -6.11 2.92 44.92
CA GLY A 11 -5.30 1.89 44.30
C GLY A 11 -5.29 0.62 45.15
N ARG A 12 -5.36 -0.55 44.50
CA ARG A 12 -4.46 -1.70 44.71
C ARG A 12 -4.81 -2.86 43.77
N ALA A 13 -3.78 -3.26 43.02
CA ALA A 13 -3.39 -4.61 42.62
C ALA A 13 -4.44 -5.74 42.63
N LEU A 14 -4.70 -6.28 41.44
CA LEU A 14 -4.82 -7.73 41.25
C LEU A 14 -4.05 -8.13 39.98
N GLN A 15 -3.03 -8.96 40.19
CA GLN A 15 -2.45 -9.83 39.17
C GLN A 15 -3.56 -10.76 38.64
N GLY A 16 -3.65 -10.91 37.32
CA GLY A 16 -4.60 -11.83 36.70
C GLY A 16 -4.42 -11.87 35.19
N ASN A 17 -3.76 -12.92 34.72
CA ASN A 17 -3.81 -13.37 33.34
C ASN A 17 -5.26 -13.48 32.87
N ASN A 18 -5.69 -12.61 31.97
CA ASN A 18 -6.80 -12.88 31.07
C ASN A 18 -6.82 -11.84 29.94
N VAL A 19 -6.22 -12.20 28.80
CA VAL A 19 -6.43 -11.46 27.55
C VAL A 19 -7.80 -11.90 27.04
N LYS A 20 -8.83 -11.12 27.40
CA LYS A 20 -10.18 -11.29 26.84
C LYS A 20 -10.19 -10.60 25.48
N TRP A 21 -10.42 -11.39 24.44
CA TRP A 21 -10.58 -10.92 23.06
C TRP A 21 -11.70 -9.86 23.00
N MET A 22 -11.34 -8.66 22.53
CA MET A 22 -12.29 -7.61 22.17
C MET A 22 -12.83 -7.96 20.79
N GLU A 23 -14.05 -8.48 20.74
CA GLU A 23 -14.83 -8.63 19.52
C GLU A 23 -15.13 -7.24 18.94
N THR A 24 -14.71 -7.04 17.69
CA THR A 24 -15.03 -5.87 16.87
C THR A 24 -16.48 -5.96 16.40
N THR A 25 -17.39 -5.34 17.15
CA THR A 25 -18.73 -5.05 16.68
C THR A 25 -18.67 -3.95 15.63
N TRP A 26 -18.98 -4.32 14.40
CA TRP A 26 -19.20 -3.39 13.30
C TRP A 26 -20.42 -2.52 13.58
N PHE A 27 -20.18 -1.21 13.65
CA PHE A 27 -21.20 -0.18 13.62
C PHE A 27 -21.86 -0.17 12.22
N ALA A 28 -23.05 -0.73 12.11
CA ALA A 28 -23.95 -0.48 10.99
C ALA A 28 -24.86 0.70 11.35
N GLY A 29 -24.57 1.87 10.77
CA GLY A 29 -25.41 3.05 10.84
C GLY A 29 -26.68 2.88 9.99
N GLN A 30 -27.80 3.30 10.58
CA GLN A 30 -29.17 3.24 10.09
C GLN A 30 -29.39 4.00 8.78
N LEU A 31 -30.26 3.46 7.92
CA LEU A 31 -31.17 4.27 7.10
C LEU A 31 -32.59 3.73 7.27
N THR A 32 -33.39 4.54 7.95
CA THR A 32 -34.84 4.52 7.98
C THR A 32 -35.37 4.98 6.63
N GLU A 33 -36.37 4.28 6.08
CA GLU A 33 -37.60 4.86 5.49
C GLU A 33 -38.36 3.81 4.64
N GLY A 34 -39.69 3.80 4.77
CA GLY A 34 -40.58 3.48 3.64
C GLY A 34 -41.09 2.06 3.48
N LEU A 35 -42.07 1.68 4.31
CA LEU A 35 -43.07 0.67 3.94
C LEU A 35 -43.82 1.10 2.67
N SER A 36 -43.86 0.27 1.63
CA SER A 36 -45.11 0.01 0.89
C SER A 36 -45.03 -1.30 0.10
N CYS A 37 -45.92 -2.22 0.44
CA CYS A 37 -46.22 -3.41 -0.33
C CYS A 37 -46.96 -3.02 -1.61
N TRP A 38 -46.43 -3.36 -2.79
CA TRP A 38 -47.25 -3.53 -3.99
C TRP A 38 -46.95 -4.90 -4.59
N GLY A 39 -47.99 -5.71 -4.65
CA GLY A 39 -47.96 -7.05 -5.20
C GLY A 39 -47.82 -7.07 -6.71
N ALA A 40 -47.42 -8.26 -7.17
CA ALA A 40 -47.72 -8.87 -8.46
C ALA A 40 -47.73 -7.97 -9.71
N THR A 41 -46.70 -8.12 -10.53
CA THR A 41 -46.83 -8.77 -11.86
C THR A 41 -45.45 -8.90 -12.50
N CYS A 42 -44.91 -10.13 -12.53
CA CYS A 42 -43.80 -10.47 -13.40
C CYS A 42 -44.29 -10.41 -14.86
N LYS A 43 -44.14 -9.25 -15.49
CA LYS A 43 -44.19 -9.17 -16.96
C LYS A 43 -43.01 -10.00 -17.47
N HIS A 44 -43.34 -11.15 -18.07
CA HIS A 44 -42.44 -11.88 -18.95
C HIS A 44 -41.93 -10.90 -20.02
N TYR A 45 -40.71 -10.40 -19.86
CA TYR A 45 -39.98 -9.78 -20.96
C TYR A 45 -39.37 -10.92 -21.76
N HIS A 46 -40.05 -11.29 -22.83
CA HIS A 46 -39.52 -12.18 -23.84
C HIS A 46 -38.44 -11.40 -24.60
N THR A 47 -37.20 -11.43 -24.11
CA THR A 47 -36.05 -10.98 -24.89
C THR A 47 -35.76 -12.04 -25.94
N SER A 48 -36.42 -11.91 -27.10
CA SER A 48 -36.00 -12.61 -28.32
C SER A 48 -34.60 -12.11 -28.67
N VAL A 49 -33.58 -12.85 -28.25
CA VAL A 49 -32.20 -12.64 -28.69
C VAL A 49 -32.18 -12.88 -30.20
N PRO A 50 -31.84 -11.88 -31.04
CA PRO A 50 -31.76 -12.09 -32.48
C PRO A 50 -30.71 -13.17 -32.78
N SER A 51 -31.13 -14.21 -33.51
CA SER A 51 -30.37 -15.42 -33.87
C SER A 51 -29.18 -15.18 -34.81
N TYR A 52 -28.74 -13.95 -34.99
CA TYR A 52 -27.73 -13.60 -35.98
C TYR A 52 -26.54 -12.98 -35.24
N MET A 53 -25.39 -13.64 -35.36
CA MET A 53 -24.06 -13.25 -34.83
C MET A 53 -23.62 -13.90 -33.51
N TYR A 54 -23.83 -15.20 -33.35
CA TYR A 54 -22.73 -16.06 -32.91
C TYR A 54 -22.14 -16.70 -34.16
N GLN A 55 -21.11 -16.08 -34.74
CA GLN A 55 -20.22 -16.82 -35.63
C GLN A 55 -19.39 -17.73 -34.74
N GLU A 56 -19.79 -18.99 -34.64
CA GLU A 56 -18.93 -20.05 -34.12
C GLU A 56 -17.65 -20.04 -34.97
N THR A 57 -16.58 -19.44 -34.47
CA THR A 57 -15.24 -19.80 -34.93
C THR A 57 -14.98 -21.21 -34.41
N ARG A 58 -15.55 -22.22 -35.07
CA ARG A 58 -15.02 -23.58 -35.01
C ARG A 58 -13.62 -23.46 -35.58
N ASN A 59 -12.65 -23.31 -34.69
CA ASN A 59 -11.26 -23.53 -35.04
C ASN A 59 -11.19 -24.94 -35.63
N GLU A 60 -11.16 -25.03 -36.95
CA GLU A 60 -10.87 -26.27 -37.64
C GLU A 60 -9.56 -26.78 -37.05
N ARG A 61 -9.61 -27.96 -36.42
CA ARG A 61 -8.39 -28.60 -35.95
C ARG A 61 -7.50 -28.77 -37.18
N PRO A 62 -6.27 -28.24 -37.19
CA PRO A 62 -5.38 -28.46 -38.32
C PRO A 62 -5.19 -29.96 -38.46
N THR A 63 -5.63 -30.52 -39.59
CA THR A 63 -5.38 -31.93 -39.92
C THR A 63 -3.90 -32.07 -40.22
N VAL A 64 -3.13 -32.34 -39.17
CA VAL A 64 -1.71 -32.69 -39.27
C VAL A 64 -1.62 -33.96 -40.12
N LYS A 65 -1.09 -33.81 -41.33
CA LYS A 65 -0.72 -34.96 -42.17
C LYS A 65 0.32 -35.76 -41.39
N THR A 66 -0.03 -37.00 -41.11
CA THR A 66 0.80 -38.00 -40.42
C THR A 66 2.04 -38.35 -41.26
N GLY A 67 3.06 -37.51 -41.14
CA GLY A 67 4.45 -37.85 -41.41
C GLY A 67 5.12 -38.24 -40.10
N SER A 68 5.80 -39.38 -40.12
CA SER A 68 6.47 -40.03 -38.99
C SER A 68 7.36 -39.08 -38.16
N GLU A 69 6.90 -38.66 -36.97
CA GLU A 69 7.76 -38.07 -35.95
C GLU A 69 7.36 -38.59 -34.56
N ARG A 70 8.32 -39.20 -33.87
CA ARG A 70 8.16 -39.66 -32.48
C ARG A 70 7.82 -38.45 -31.63
N SER A 71 6.61 -38.39 -31.07
CA SER A 71 6.25 -37.40 -30.05
C SER A 71 7.32 -37.43 -28.97
N PRO A 72 7.95 -36.29 -28.59
CA PRO A 72 8.88 -36.30 -27.47
C PRO A 72 8.14 -36.82 -26.23
N PRO A 73 8.80 -37.62 -25.36
CA PRO A 73 8.16 -38.23 -24.19
C PRO A 73 7.66 -37.21 -23.16
N PHE A 74 8.01 -35.93 -23.35
CA PHE A 74 7.56 -34.81 -22.57
C PHE A 74 7.31 -33.60 -23.49
N ALA A 75 6.16 -32.96 -23.34
CA ALA A 75 5.81 -31.71 -24.02
C ALA A 75 5.35 -30.68 -22.99
N LYS A 76 5.70 -29.40 -23.20
CA LYS A 76 5.23 -28.28 -22.36
C LYS A 76 3.73 -28.05 -22.55
N ALA A 77 3.06 -27.54 -21.52
CA ALA A 77 1.66 -27.14 -21.62
C ALA A 77 1.47 -26.08 -22.72
N LEU A 78 0.41 -26.22 -23.51
CA LEU A 78 0.02 -25.25 -24.53
C LEU A 78 -0.73 -24.09 -23.88
N LEU A 79 0.04 -23.16 -23.31
CA LEU A 79 -0.47 -21.84 -22.92
C LEU A 79 -0.47 -20.94 -24.16
N GLY A 80 -1.55 -20.18 -24.36
CA GLY A 80 -1.64 -19.22 -25.46
C GLY A 80 -0.53 -18.16 -25.42
N THR A 81 -0.40 -17.36 -26.48
CA THR A 81 0.65 -16.34 -26.60
C THR A 81 0.36 -15.05 -25.83
N PHE A 82 -0.86 -14.90 -25.30
CA PHE A 82 -1.27 -13.69 -24.59
C PHE A 82 -0.70 -13.66 -23.17
N ILE A 83 0.00 -12.57 -22.84
CA ILE A 83 0.53 -12.27 -21.51
C ILE A 83 0.20 -10.80 -21.24
N GLN A 84 -0.43 -10.53 -20.09
CA GLN A 84 -0.71 -9.16 -19.66
C GLN A 84 0.60 -8.45 -19.30
N VAL A 85 0.79 -7.24 -19.81
CA VAL A 85 1.96 -6.41 -19.50
C VAL A 85 1.90 -5.96 -18.04
N GLN A 86 3.04 -6.02 -17.34
CA GLN A 86 3.15 -5.58 -15.96
C GLN A 86 2.97 -4.05 -15.87
N PRO A 87 2.19 -3.54 -14.90
CA PRO A 87 2.15 -2.10 -14.65
C PRO A 87 3.51 -1.62 -14.12
N SER A 88 3.97 -0.47 -14.62
CA SER A 88 5.18 0.21 -14.16
C SER A 88 4.81 1.46 -13.39
N LEU A 89 5.52 1.72 -12.29
CA LEU A 89 5.45 2.98 -11.55
C LEU A 89 6.51 3.92 -12.11
N ASP A 90 6.12 5.11 -12.57
CA ASP A 90 7.07 6.19 -12.90
C ASP A 90 7.15 7.17 -11.71
N ASN A 91 7.78 8.33 -11.91
CA ASN A 91 7.94 9.33 -10.89
C ASN A 91 6.59 9.79 -10.30
N VAL A 92 6.33 9.33 -9.08
CA VAL A 92 5.08 9.54 -8.35
C VAL A 92 4.73 11.03 -8.20
N TYR A 93 5.73 11.89 -8.02
CA TYR A 93 5.51 13.33 -7.90
C TYR A 93 5.02 13.97 -9.21
N ARG A 94 5.50 13.48 -10.36
CA ARG A 94 5.09 13.94 -11.70
C ARG A 94 3.77 13.34 -12.15
N GLU A 95 3.42 12.16 -11.70
CA GLU A 95 2.14 11.53 -12.02
C GLU A 95 1.01 12.07 -11.13
N ASP A 96 1.29 12.48 -9.89
CA ASP A 96 0.27 13.01 -8.97
C ASP A 96 -0.04 14.51 -9.21
N GLN A 97 -1.01 14.77 -10.09
CA GLN A 97 -1.52 16.13 -10.33
C GLN A 97 -2.17 16.75 -9.09
N SER A 98 -2.84 15.93 -8.27
CA SER A 98 -3.60 16.43 -7.12
C SER A 98 -2.68 16.99 -6.04
N LEU A 99 -1.55 16.34 -5.81
CA LEU A 99 -0.49 16.81 -4.91
C LEU A 99 0.11 18.12 -5.41
N ARG A 100 0.41 18.23 -6.71
CA ARG A 100 0.97 19.46 -7.28
C ARG A 100 0.02 20.65 -7.15
N ASP A 101 -1.26 20.45 -7.46
CA ASP A 101 -2.28 21.48 -7.32
C ASP A 101 -2.44 21.91 -5.86
N TYR A 102 -2.36 20.96 -4.92
CA TYR A 102 -2.42 21.22 -3.49
C TYR A 102 -1.23 22.08 -3.02
N LEU A 103 0.00 21.72 -3.43
CA LEU A 103 1.21 22.46 -3.09
C LEU A 103 1.20 23.88 -3.67
N GLN A 104 0.73 24.05 -4.91
CA GLN A 104 0.58 25.37 -5.54
C GLN A 104 -0.39 26.31 -4.80
N ARG A 105 -1.42 25.75 -4.14
CA ARG A 105 -2.40 26.55 -3.38
C ARG A 105 -1.90 26.95 -1.99
N LEU A 106 -1.11 26.09 -1.34
CA LEU A 106 -0.70 26.29 0.04
C LEU A 106 0.68 26.93 0.21
N VAL A 107 1.58 26.68 -0.74
CA VAL A 107 2.98 27.09 -0.63
C VAL A 107 3.22 28.29 -1.56
N PRO A 108 3.83 29.38 -1.06
CA PRO A 108 4.25 30.50 -1.91
C PRO A 108 5.16 30.04 -3.04
N GLU A 109 5.01 30.65 -4.22
CA GLU A 109 5.72 30.24 -5.45
C GLU A 109 7.25 30.22 -5.28
N GLU A 110 7.80 31.16 -4.50
CA GLU A 110 9.24 31.25 -4.20
C GLU A 110 9.76 30.02 -3.45
N ILE A 111 8.99 29.51 -2.49
CA ILE A 111 9.34 28.31 -1.72
C ILE A 111 9.09 27.07 -2.57
N LEU A 112 7.98 27.04 -3.30
CA LEU A 112 7.62 25.93 -4.17
C LEU A 112 8.76 25.63 -5.17
N LYS A 113 9.29 26.66 -5.83
CA LYS A 113 10.43 26.53 -6.76
C LYS A 113 11.68 25.91 -6.13
N LYS A 114 11.90 26.12 -4.83
CA LYS A 114 13.04 25.54 -4.10
C LYS A 114 12.83 24.06 -3.77
N ILE A 115 11.60 23.66 -3.44
CA ILE A 115 11.30 22.28 -2.97
C ILE A 115 10.95 21.33 -4.12
N THR A 116 10.42 21.83 -5.24
CA THR A 116 10.04 21.02 -6.41
C THR A 116 11.15 20.09 -6.92
N PRO A 117 12.42 20.50 -7.12
CA PRO A 117 13.45 19.59 -7.62
C PRO A 117 13.75 18.44 -6.65
N ASP A 118 13.64 18.70 -5.35
CA ASP A 118 13.89 17.70 -4.32
C ASP A 118 12.74 16.69 -4.19
N LEU A 119 11.50 17.15 -4.32
CA LEU A 119 10.31 16.30 -4.43
C LEU A 119 10.33 15.45 -5.71
N ASP A 120 10.82 16.02 -6.82
CA ASP A 120 10.96 15.32 -8.09
C ASP A 120 12.01 14.20 -8.01
N SER A 121 13.17 14.49 -7.42
CA SER A 121 14.21 13.49 -7.16
C SER A 121 13.70 12.37 -6.25
N PHE A 122 13.00 12.74 -5.17
CA PHE A 122 12.43 11.76 -4.25
C PHE A 122 11.36 10.91 -4.93
N GLY A 123 10.46 11.49 -5.73
CA GLY A 123 9.45 10.75 -6.48
C GLY A 123 10.06 9.74 -7.46
N PHE A 124 11.20 10.06 -8.09
CA PHE A 124 11.97 9.12 -8.90
C PHE A 124 12.57 7.99 -8.06
N ARG A 125 13.17 8.31 -6.90
CA ARG A 125 13.73 7.35 -5.95
C ARG A 125 12.68 6.39 -5.41
N VAL A 126 11.46 6.88 -5.17
CA VAL A 126 10.31 6.07 -4.74
C VAL A 126 10.03 4.95 -5.75
N ALA A 127 9.92 5.31 -7.03
CA ALA A 127 9.58 4.38 -8.10
C ALA A 127 10.64 3.31 -8.37
N HIS A 128 11.93 3.65 -8.20
CA HIS A 128 13.05 2.77 -8.61
C HIS A 128 13.67 1.99 -7.45
N GLU A 129 13.80 2.62 -6.29
CA GLU A 129 14.52 2.04 -5.14
C GLU A 129 13.54 1.61 -4.05
N ILE A 130 12.68 2.52 -3.59
CA ILE A 130 11.83 2.29 -2.41
C ILE A 130 10.75 1.25 -2.70
N ASP A 131 10.13 1.26 -3.89
CA ASP A 131 9.14 0.24 -4.28
C ASP A 131 9.72 -1.19 -4.18
N LYS A 132 10.93 -1.39 -4.70
CA LYS A 132 11.64 -2.67 -4.63
C LYS A 132 11.96 -3.08 -3.18
N LEU A 133 12.44 -2.14 -2.37
CA LEU A 133 12.74 -2.41 -0.96
C LEU A 133 11.46 -2.73 -0.17
N GLY A 134 10.36 -2.02 -0.44
CA GLY A 134 9.04 -2.30 0.12
C GLY A 134 8.60 -3.73 -0.21
N ARG A 135 8.72 -4.12 -1.49
CA ARG A 135 8.40 -5.47 -1.94
C ARG A 135 9.23 -6.55 -1.26
N GLU A 136 10.53 -6.32 -1.05
CA GLU A 136 11.40 -7.24 -0.32
C GLU A 136 10.99 -7.38 1.15
N CYS A 137 10.56 -6.28 1.78
CA CYS A 137 10.02 -6.31 3.15
C CYS A 137 8.72 -7.09 3.25
N GLU A 138 7.82 -6.97 2.28
CA GLU A 138 6.58 -7.77 2.24
C GLU A 138 6.87 -9.26 2.10
N GLN A 139 7.87 -9.61 1.29
CA GLN A 139 8.28 -11.01 1.09
C GLN A 139 8.96 -11.62 2.32
N ASN A 140 9.62 -10.79 3.14
CA ASN A 140 10.40 -11.21 4.29
C ASN A 140 9.90 -10.51 5.57
N PRO A 141 8.75 -10.94 6.12
CA PRO A 141 8.17 -10.33 7.32
C PRO A 141 9.10 -10.51 8.54
N PRO A 142 9.06 -9.58 9.50
CA PRO A 142 9.91 -9.66 10.69
C PRO A 142 9.50 -10.80 11.62
N VAL A 143 10.50 -11.40 12.27
CA VAL A 143 10.32 -12.53 13.20
C VAL A 143 10.97 -12.21 14.54
N VAL A 144 10.36 -12.65 15.63
CA VAL A 144 10.91 -12.51 16.99
C VAL A 144 11.44 -13.85 17.46
N GLU A 145 12.73 -13.91 17.77
CA GLU A 145 13.38 -15.02 18.46
C GLU A 145 13.37 -14.77 19.97
N THR A 146 12.44 -15.41 20.67
CA THR A 146 12.26 -15.23 22.12
C THR A 146 13.40 -15.86 22.93
N PHE A 147 13.88 -17.02 22.50
CA PHE A 147 14.97 -17.76 23.16
C PHE A 147 16.10 -18.09 22.18
N ASP A 148 17.33 -18.14 22.70
CA ASP A 148 18.47 -18.66 21.96
C ASP A 148 18.48 -20.20 21.92
N ALA A 149 19.45 -20.77 21.19
CA ALA A 149 19.61 -22.21 21.07
C ALA A 149 19.98 -22.93 22.39
N TRP A 150 20.27 -22.19 23.46
CA TRP A 150 20.68 -22.69 24.77
C TRP A 150 19.64 -22.40 25.87
N GLY A 151 18.45 -21.91 25.51
CA GLY A 151 17.36 -21.66 26.44
C GLY A 151 17.45 -20.33 27.21
N ASN A 152 18.38 -19.44 26.86
CA ASN A 152 18.39 -18.08 27.39
C ASN A 152 17.37 -17.22 26.66
N ARG A 153 16.62 -16.40 27.39
CA ARG A 153 15.67 -15.46 26.80
C ARG A 153 16.40 -14.26 26.19
N THR A 154 16.20 -14.02 24.89
CA THR A 154 16.85 -12.94 24.12
C THR A 154 15.90 -11.92 23.51
N ASP A 155 14.66 -12.30 23.19
CA ASP A 155 13.64 -11.44 22.55
C ASP A 155 14.18 -10.62 21.35
N LYS A 156 14.94 -11.27 20.46
CA LYS A 156 15.62 -10.65 19.33
C LYS A 156 14.67 -10.49 18.14
N LEU A 157 14.53 -9.26 17.65
CA LEU A 157 13.77 -8.97 16.42
C LEU A 157 14.67 -9.10 15.18
N ILE A 158 14.38 -10.08 14.33
CA ILE A 158 15.02 -10.28 13.04
C ILE A 158 14.19 -9.57 11.96
N THR A 159 14.88 -8.74 11.19
CA THR A 159 14.32 -7.94 10.09
C THR A 159 15.15 -8.13 8.83
N SER A 160 14.53 -7.96 7.66
CA SER A 160 15.22 -8.00 6.37
C SER A 160 16.24 -6.86 6.23
N TYR A 161 17.16 -6.99 5.28
CA TYR A 161 18.08 -5.92 4.94
C TYR A 161 17.34 -4.70 4.39
N ALA A 162 16.36 -4.92 3.50
CA ALA A 162 15.54 -3.85 2.95
C ALA A 162 14.84 -3.02 4.04
N TRP A 163 14.41 -3.63 5.14
CA TRP A 163 13.80 -2.91 6.27
C TRP A 163 14.77 -1.92 6.89
N LYS A 164 16.04 -2.33 7.07
CA LYS A 164 17.09 -1.47 7.61
C LYS A 164 17.44 -0.36 6.64
N GLN A 165 17.50 -0.67 5.34
CA GLN A 165 17.80 0.32 4.31
C GLN A 165 16.72 1.39 4.21
N GLN A 166 15.44 1.03 4.25
CA GLN A 166 14.36 2.03 4.27
C GLN A 166 14.51 3.02 5.44
N LYS A 167 14.98 2.57 6.60
CA LYS A 167 15.28 3.47 7.73
C LYS A 167 16.44 4.43 7.44
N THR A 168 17.47 3.95 6.74
CA THR A 168 18.58 4.80 6.28
C THR A 168 18.06 5.86 5.30
N ILE A 169 17.27 5.45 4.31
CA ILE A 169 16.66 6.36 3.32
C ILE A 169 15.82 7.44 4.02
N VAL A 170 14.98 7.04 4.99
CA VAL A 170 14.17 7.99 5.77
C VAL A 170 15.02 9.05 6.47
N ALA A 171 16.20 8.66 6.98
CA ALA A 171 17.13 9.57 7.64
C ALA A 171 17.87 10.46 6.64
N GLU A 172 18.34 9.91 5.52
CA GLU A 172 19.00 10.65 4.43
C GLU A 172 18.07 11.71 3.81
N GLU A 173 16.82 11.32 3.54
CA GLU A 173 15.82 12.18 2.90
C GLU A 173 15.18 13.17 3.88
N GLY A 174 15.54 13.10 5.17
CA GLY A 174 15.10 14.05 6.18
C GLY A 174 13.59 14.01 6.47
N ILE A 175 12.88 12.92 6.15
CA ILE A 175 11.40 12.85 6.23
C ILE A 175 10.88 13.28 7.61
N ILE A 176 11.62 12.96 8.68
CA ILE A 176 11.30 13.36 10.05
C ILE A 176 11.96 14.69 10.42
N ALA A 177 13.15 15.00 9.89
CA ALA A 177 13.95 16.16 10.29
C ALA A 177 13.40 17.49 9.75
N ILE A 178 12.96 17.52 8.48
CA ILE A 178 12.58 18.74 7.77
C ILE A 178 11.48 19.55 8.48
N PRO A 179 10.41 18.94 9.03
CA PRO A 179 9.39 19.69 9.77
C PRO A 179 9.90 20.43 11.02
N PHE A 180 11.08 20.08 11.53
CA PHE A 180 11.69 20.74 12.69
C PHE A 180 12.67 21.85 12.30
N GLU A 181 13.05 21.95 11.03
CA GLU A 181 13.91 23.02 10.52
C GLU A 181 13.14 24.35 10.50
N GLN A 182 13.87 25.44 10.79
CA GLN A 182 13.28 26.78 10.89
C GLN A 182 13.29 27.55 9.57
N GLU A 183 13.98 27.04 8.54
CA GLU A 183 14.25 27.74 7.28
C GLU A 183 12.98 28.15 6.53
N TYR A 184 11.93 27.32 6.54
CA TYR A 184 10.70 27.52 5.77
C TYR A 184 9.54 28.11 6.59
N GLY A 185 9.79 28.51 7.84
CA GLY A 185 8.77 29.08 8.72
C GLY A 185 7.51 28.19 8.82
N PRO A 186 6.30 28.70 8.53
CA PRO A 186 5.07 27.91 8.61
C PRO A 186 4.96 26.82 7.51
N TYR A 187 5.75 26.91 6.44
CA TYR A 187 5.68 26.00 5.28
C TYR A 187 6.61 24.79 5.38
N ARG A 188 7.32 24.63 6.49
CA ARG A 188 8.24 23.50 6.75
C ARG A 188 7.61 22.11 6.62
N PHE A 189 6.30 22.00 6.83
CA PHE A 189 5.58 20.73 6.66
C PHE A 189 5.33 20.36 5.19
N ALA A 190 5.43 21.34 4.28
CA ALA A 190 5.28 21.14 2.85
C ALA A 190 6.64 21.07 2.12
N ALA A 191 7.73 21.40 2.81
CA ALA A 191 9.07 21.44 2.23
C ALA A 191 9.79 20.10 2.38
N LYS A 192 10.68 19.82 1.42
CA LYS A 192 11.77 18.86 1.52
C LYS A 192 13.05 19.60 1.12
N HIS A 193 14.10 19.50 1.94
CA HIS A 193 15.37 20.18 1.70
C HIS A 193 16.48 19.15 1.45
N SER A 194 17.20 19.30 0.34
CA SER A 194 18.30 18.42 -0.04
C SER A 194 19.63 18.71 0.70
N GLY A 195 19.66 19.64 1.65
CA GLY A 195 20.89 20.19 2.23
C GLY A 195 21.36 19.62 3.56
N ILE A 196 20.74 18.56 4.09
CA ILE A 196 21.08 18.05 5.44
C ILE A 196 22.47 17.36 5.49
N ILE A 197 23.07 16.98 4.35
CA ILE A 197 24.31 16.17 4.35
C ILE A 197 25.61 16.98 4.19
N HIS A 198 25.56 18.32 4.04
CA HIS A 198 26.80 19.11 3.90
C HIS A 198 27.39 19.66 5.21
N SER A 199 26.83 19.33 6.37
CA SER A 199 27.33 19.81 7.67
C SER A 199 27.39 18.74 8.76
N ALA A 200 28.08 17.63 8.49
CA ALA A 200 28.53 16.68 9.51
C ALA A 200 29.92 16.14 9.17
#